data_AF-A0A0V0QAE7-F1
#
_entry.id   AF-A0A0V0QAE7-F1
#
_cell.length_a   1.000
_cell.length_b   1.000
_cell.length_c   1.000
_cell.angle_alpha   90.00
_cell.angle_beta   90.00
_cell.angle_gamma   90.00
#
_symmetry.space_group_name_H-M   'P 1'
#
loop_
_entity.id
_entity.type
_entity.pdbx_description
1 polymer ?
#
loop_
_entity_poly.entity_id
_entity_poly.type
_entity_poly.pdbx_seq_one_letter_code
_entity_poly.pdbx_strand_id
1 'polypeptide(L)'
;MQQKQQGAGSLWNPGNWHWESKNYTEIAKKLLEEKIKTIKLEQDGIVIENTEVKSIKGEAEINIRKSKQIFCYDFEVQIEWTAKSQDDVAEGTYTMKDINPFDNDYEIDSIKISEKSGISDQAKKIIQKQMVGKYVETMSHFVDDIMKLEGDPEKIKQVEEARKLDNEKIAQARQSKGEEKEKIFQEQRQKELEFKMKNMEVQQKTSQ
;
A
#
# COMPACT_ATOMS: atom_id res chain seq x y z
N MET A 1 -17.45 20.42 -0.74
CA MET A 1 -17.31 19.26 0.17
C MET A 1 -16.14 18.45 -0.34
N GLN A 2 -15.04 18.32 0.42
CA GLN A 2 -13.96 17.41 0.03
C GLN A 2 -14.51 15.98 0.05
N GLN A 3 -14.50 15.30 -1.10
CA GLN A 3 -14.78 13.87 -1.14
C GLN A 3 -13.75 13.18 -0.25
N LYS A 4 -14.21 12.55 0.84
CA LYS A 4 -13.35 11.69 1.65
C LYS A 4 -12.91 10.53 0.76
N GLN A 5 -11.61 10.44 0.48
CA GLN A 5 -11.03 9.33 -0.27
C GLN A 5 -11.44 8.01 0.43
N GLN A 6 -12.22 7.21 -0.28
CA GLN A 6 -12.68 5.90 0.18
C GLN A 6 -11.74 4.84 -0.38
N GLY A 7 -11.12 4.05 0.48
CA GLY A 7 -10.37 2.87 0.07
C GLY A 7 -11.28 1.66 -0.09
N ALA A 8 -11.17 0.94 -1.20
CA ALA A 8 -11.79 -0.37 -1.36
C ALA A 8 -10.87 -1.47 -0.80
N GLY A 9 -11.27 -2.10 0.31
CA GLY A 9 -10.64 -3.34 0.77
C GLY A 9 -10.80 -4.47 -0.25
N SER A 10 -10.08 -5.56 -0.07
CA SER A 10 -10.10 -6.73 -0.95
C SER A 10 -11.45 -7.45 -0.96
N LEU A 11 -11.61 -8.35 -1.95
CA LEU A 11 -12.78 -9.20 -2.15
C LEU A 11 -13.21 -9.95 -0.87
N TRP A 12 -12.24 -10.46 -0.11
CA TRP A 12 -12.46 -11.25 1.12
C TRP A 12 -12.84 -10.41 2.35
N ASN A 13 -12.72 -9.08 2.30
CA ASN A 13 -12.97 -8.17 3.43
C ASN A 13 -14.25 -7.34 3.20
N PRO A 14 -15.44 -7.97 3.18
CA PRO A 14 -16.69 -7.25 2.99
C PRO A 14 -16.90 -6.24 4.13
N GLY A 15 -17.23 -5.00 3.78
CA GLY A 15 -17.47 -3.93 4.75
C GLY A 15 -16.21 -3.32 5.38
N ASN A 16 -15.00 -3.73 4.99
CA ASN A 16 -13.72 -3.23 5.52
C ASN A 16 -13.63 -3.35 7.07
N TRP A 17 -14.18 -4.43 7.63
CA TRP A 17 -14.19 -4.70 9.08
C TRP A 17 -12.93 -5.39 9.57
N HIS A 18 -12.24 -6.11 8.69
CA HIS A 18 -10.96 -6.70 8.98
C HIS A 18 -9.83 -5.73 8.64
N TRP A 19 -8.76 -5.79 9.42
CA TRP A 19 -7.52 -5.10 9.08
C TRP A 19 -6.96 -5.70 7.80
N GLU A 20 -6.64 -4.84 6.84
CA GLU A 20 -6.00 -5.23 5.60
C GLU A 20 -4.86 -4.27 5.33
N SER A 21 -3.66 -4.82 5.19
CA SER A 21 -2.46 -4.10 4.78
C SER A 21 -2.12 -4.48 3.34
N LYS A 22 -1.82 -3.47 2.52
CA LYS A 22 -1.27 -3.63 1.18
C LYS A 22 0.13 -3.05 1.15
N ASN A 23 1.09 -3.84 0.67
CA ASN A 23 2.46 -3.37 0.50
C ASN A 23 2.52 -2.33 -0.63
N TYR A 24 3.07 -1.16 -0.31
CA TYR A 24 3.26 -0.04 -1.22
C TYR A 24 4.73 0.40 -1.31
N THR A 25 5.66 -0.37 -0.72
CA THR A 25 7.08 -0.04 -0.60
C THR A 25 7.70 0.33 -1.95
N GLU A 26 7.52 -0.49 -2.98
CA GLU A 26 8.16 -0.25 -4.28
C GLU A 26 7.61 0.98 -5.01
N ILE A 27 6.30 1.25 -4.87
CA ILE A 27 5.66 2.42 -5.46
C ILE A 27 6.11 3.68 -4.72
N ALA A 28 6.10 3.64 -3.40
CA ALA A 28 6.54 4.72 -2.55
C ALA A 28 8.02 5.07 -2.79
N LYS A 29 8.90 4.06 -2.90
CA LYS A 29 10.32 4.25 -3.23
C LYS A 29 10.53 4.96 -4.56
N LYS A 30 9.82 4.56 -5.62
CA LYS A 30 9.92 5.21 -6.93
C LYS A 30 9.47 6.67 -6.89
N LEU A 31 8.31 6.93 -6.30
CA LEU A 31 7.79 8.30 -6.19
C LEU A 31 8.69 9.18 -5.31
N LEU A 32 9.23 8.61 -4.24
CA LEU A 32 10.18 9.28 -3.36
C LEU A 32 11.45 9.66 -4.14
N GLU A 33 12.03 8.72 -4.89
CA GLU A 33 13.20 8.97 -5.74
C GLU A 33 12.96 10.09 -6.75
N GLU A 34 11.82 10.07 -7.45
CA GLU A 34 11.43 11.10 -8.41
C GLU A 34 11.37 12.48 -7.75
N LYS A 35 10.70 12.59 -6.59
CA LYS A 35 10.60 13.85 -5.85
C LYS A 35 11.95 14.35 -5.36
N ILE A 36 12.79 13.47 -4.81
CA ILE A 36 14.13 13.81 -4.32
C ILE A 36 14.99 14.43 -5.43
N LYS A 37 14.94 13.86 -6.64
CA LYS A 37 15.72 14.35 -7.80
C LYS A 37 15.29 15.72 -8.32
N THR A 38 14.07 16.18 -8.00
CA THR A 38 13.61 17.53 -8.37
C THR A 38 14.12 18.63 -7.45
N ILE A 39 14.74 18.27 -6.33
CA ILE A 39 15.16 19.24 -5.32
C ILE A 39 16.42 19.97 -5.78
N LYS A 40 16.28 21.29 -5.83
CA LYS A 40 17.33 22.26 -6.09
C LYS A 40 17.24 23.37 -5.06
N LEU A 41 18.39 23.74 -4.52
CA LEU A 41 18.55 24.77 -3.50
C LEU A 41 19.61 25.76 -3.97
N GLU A 42 19.28 27.05 -3.97
CA GLU A 42 20.22 28.11 -4.33
C GLU A 42 20.38 29.06 -3.15
N GLN A 43 21.62 29.22 -2.68
CA GLN A 43 21.95 30.06 -1.53
C GLN A 43 23.37 30.59 -1.68
N ASP A 44 23.56 31.89 -1.45
CA ASP A 44 24.87 32.56 -1.45
C ASP A 44 25.68 32.35 -2.75
N GLY A 45 25.01 32.25 -3.90
CA GLY A 45 25.64 31.99 -5.20
C GLY A 45 26.09 30.53 -5.41
N ILE A 46 25.72 29.62 -4.51
CA ILE A 46 25.94 28.19 -4.63
C ILE A 46 24.61 27.51 -4.95
N VAL A 47 24.60 26.72 -6.02
CA VAL A 47 23.47 25.89 -6.43
C VAL A 47 23.75 24.45 -6.02
N ILE A 48 22.92 23.90 -5.14
CA ILE A 48 22.99 22.53 -4.64
C ILE A 48 21.83 21.71 -5.21
N GLU A 49 22.16 20.55 -5.79
CA GLU A 49 21.21 19.66 -6.45
C GLU A 49 21.48 18.21 -6.04
N ASN A 50 20.42 17.41 -5.89
CA ASN A 50 20.53 15.97 -5.71
C ASN A 50 20.77 15.30 -7.07
N THR A 51 21.86 14.55 -7.22
CA THR A 51 22.21 13.90 -8.49
C THR A 51 21.68 12.48 -8.59
N GLU A 52 21.89 11.68 -7.54
CA GLU A 52 21.53 10.27 -7.54
C GLU A 52 21.03 9.83 -6.16
N VAL A 53 20.06 8.92 -6.16
CA VAL A 53 19.61 8.23 -4.95
C VAL A 53 20.28 6.86 -4.92
N LYS A 54 21.26 6.67 -4.03
CA LYS A 54 22.05 5.43 -3.95
C LYS A 54 21.25 4.26 -3.39
N SER A 55 20.46 4.53 -2.37
CA SER A 55 19.66 3.50 -1.72
C SER A 55 18.48 4.11 -0.97
N ILE A 56 17.36 3.39 -0.98
CA ILE A 56 16.19 3.67 -0.16
C ILE A 56 15.92 2.42 0.67
N LYS A 57 16.10 2.54 1.98
CA LYS A 57 15.79 1.50 2.96
C LYS A 57 14.51 1.86 3.70
N GLY A 58 13.78 0.84 4.11
CA GLY A 58 12.50 1.01 4.78
C GLY A 58 11.33 0.46 3.97
N GLU A 59 10.13 0.73 4.46
CA GLU A 59 8.90 0.10 4.02
C GLU A 59 7.74 1.08 4.00
N ALA A 60 6.74 0.76 3.17
CA ALA A 60 5.50 1.49 3.15
C ALA A 60 4.32 0.54 2.92
N GLU A 61 3.23 0.83 3.61
CA GLU A 61 1.98 0.09 3.50
C GLU A 61 0.76 1.01 3.60
N ILE A 62 -0.29 0.64 2.86
CA ILE A 62 -1.61 1.26 3.02
C ILE A 62 -2.48 0.29 3.80
N ASN A 63 -2.93 0.74 4.97
CA ASN A 63 -3.87 0.04 5.81
C ASN A 63 -5.28 0.54 5.57
N ILE A 64 -6.23 -0.37 5.33
CA ILE A 64 -7.64 -0.03 5.10
C ILE A 64 -8.44 -0.39 6.35
N ARG A 65 -9.03 0.61 7.00
CA ARG A 65 -9.87 0.40 8.20
C ARG A 65 -11.08 1.32 8.18
N LYS A 66 -12.28 0.75 8.36
CA LYS A 66 -13.55 1.52 8.38
C LYS A 66 -13.68 2.45 7.16
N SER A 67 -13.30 1.93 5.98
CA SER A 67 -13.29 2.65 4.69
C SER A 67 -12.39 3.89 4.64
N LYS A 68 -11.39 3.98 5.53
CA LYS A 68 -10.31 4.97 5.47
C LYS A 68 -8.99 4.27 5.13
N GLN A 69 -8.21 4.92 4.28
CA GLN A 69 -6.82 4.56 4.02
C GLN A 69 -5.94 5.24 5.07
N ILE A 70 -4.99 4.48 5.61
CA ILE A 70 -3.95 4.96 6.51
C ILE A 70 -2.64 4.57 5.85
N PHE A 71 -1.91 5.56 5.33
CA PHE A 71 -0.61 5.32 4.72
C PHE A 71 0.46 5.41 5.82
N CYS A 72 1.14 4.29 6.05
CA CYS A 72 2.26 4.21 6.97
C CYS A 72 3.53 4.00 6.13
N TYR A 73 4.56 4.78 6.41
CA TYR A 73 5.85 4.60 5.79
C TYR A 73 6.96 5.06 6.73
N ASP A 74 8.12 4.45 6.56
CA ASP A 74 9.36 4.84 7.21
C ASP A 74 10.49 4.57 6.23
N PHE A 75 11.25 5.60 5.87
CA PHE A 75 12.37 5.48 4.95
C PHE A 75 13.64 6.17 5.46
N GLU A 76 14.77 5.54 5.14
CA GLU A 76 16.10 6.13 5.14
C GLU A 76 16.62 6.15 3.70
N VAL A 77 17.15 7.30 3.27
CA VAL A 77 17.64 7.49 1.90
C VAL A 77 19.08 7.99 1.89
N GLN A 78 19.94 7.32 1.12
CA GLN A 78 21.29 7.80 0.85
C GLN A 78 21.35 8.51 -0.51
N ILE A 79 21.86 9.74 -0.53
CA ILE A 79 21.74 10.66 -1.66
C ILE A 79 23.11 11.21 -2.03
N GLU A 80 23.41 11.27 -3.32
CA GLU A 80 24.51 12.05 -3.89
C GLU A 80 24.05 13.47 -4.19
N TRP A 81 24.92 14.43 -3.91
CA TRP A 81 24.67 15.84 -4.17
C TRP A 81 25.87 16.48 -4.87
N THR A 82 25.57 17.50 -5.65
CA THR A 82 26.56 18.41 -6.21
C THR A 82 26.23 19.83 -5.81
N ALA A 83 27.26 20.63 -5.57
CA ALA A 83 27.16 22.06 -5.33
C ALA A 83 28.03 22.79 -6.35
N LYS A 84 27.48 23.78 -7.02
CA LYS A 84 28.15 24.53 -8.09
C LYS A 84 28.12 26.02 -7.77
N SER A 85 29.27 26.66 -7.89
CA SER A 85 29.42 28.11 -7.92
C SER A 85 29.95 28.53 -9.30
N GLN A 86 30.25 29.81 -9.48
CA GLN A 86 30.81 30.31 -10.74
C GLN A 86 32.17 29.68 -11.09
N ASP A 87 33.00 29.41 -10.07
CA ASP A 87 34.41 29.04 -10.26
C ASP A 87 34.77 27.65 -9.72
N ASP A 88 33.85 27.01 -8.98
CA ASP A 88 34.16 25.82 -8.21
C ASP A 88 32.97 24.86 -8.08
N VAL A 89 33.27 23.57 -7.91
CA VAL A 89 32.32 22.47 -7.77
C VAL A 89 32.68 21.65 -6.52
N ALA A 90 31.67 21.24 -5.76
CA ALA A 90 31.81 20.27 -4.68
C ALA A 90 30.81 19.14 -4.87
N GLU A 91 31.22 17.93 -4.50
CA GLU A 91 30.37 16.75 -4.58
C GLU A 91 30.44 15.99 -3.27
N GLY A 92 29.40 15.20 -3.00
CA GLY A 92 29.37 14.44 -1.78
C GLY A 92 28.14 13.56 -1.65
N THR A 93 27.97 13.03 -0.44
CA THR A 93 26.80 12.25 -0.08
C THR A 93 26.23 12.70 1.25
N TYR A 94 24.95 12.47 1.48
CA TYR A 94 24.35 12.53 2.82
C TYR A 94 23.27 11.47 2.96
N THR A 95 22.87 11.21 4.19
CA THR A 95 21.77 10.30 4.51
C THR A 95 20.63 11.11 5.09
N MET A 96 19.45 10.98 4.50
CA MET A 96 18.21 11.51 5.05
C MET A 96 17.48 10.40 5.81
N LYS A 97 17.12 10.65 7.06
CA LYS A 97 16.45 9.71 7.97
C LYS A 97 15.09 10.23 8.39
N ASP A 98 14.34 9.35 9.07
CA ASP A 98 13.05 9.64 9.69
C ASP A 98 12.02 10.18 8.69
N ILE A 99 12.06 9.69 7.45
CA ILE A 99 11.08 10.06 6.43
C ILE A 99 9.78 9.32 6.75
N ASN A 100 8.92 9.96 7.53
CA ASN A 100 7.70 9.37 8.08
C ASN A 100 6.48 10.34 7.92
N PRO A 101 5.24 9.87 8.14
CA PRO A 101 4.02 10.69 7.94
C PRO A 101 3.60 11.58 9.12
N PHE A 102 4.30 11.56 10.26
CA PHE A 102 3.76 12.09 11.51
C PHE A 102 4.10 13.56 11.77
N ASP A 103 5.37 13.92 11.66
CA ASP A 103 5.93 15.17 12.17
C ASP A 103 6.80 15.94 11.16
N ASN A 104 7.10 15.34 9.99
CA ASN A 104 7.99 15.92 8.98
C ASN A 104 9.35 16.32 9.58
N ASP A 105 9.83 15.57 10.57
CA ASP A 105 11.03 15.85 11.35
C ASP A 105 12.32 15.33 10.70
N TYR A 106 12.36 15.35 9.36
CA TYR A 106 13.43 14.72 8.60
C TYR A 106 14.81 15.17 9.06
N GLU A 107 15.69 14.20 9.31
CA GLU A 107 17.07 14.47 9.72
C GLU A 107 18.03 14.23 8.56
N ILE A 108 18.97 15.15 8.34
CA ILE A 108 20.11 14.93 7.44
C ILE A 108 21.36 14.66 8.27
N ASP A 109 21.89 13.46 8.12
CA ASP A 109 23.08 12.96 8.80
C ASP A 109 24.16 12.56 7.78
N SER A 110 25.36 12.25 8.27
CA SER A 110 26.43 11.62 7.50
C SER A 110 26.83 12.39 6.23
N ILE A 111 26.79 13.73 6.28
CA ILE A 111 27.21 14.58 5.16
C ILE A 111 28.72 14.45 4.94
N LYS A 112 29.07 13.77 3.85
CA LYS A 112 30.43 13.53 3.37
C LYS A 112 30.68 14.38 2.14
N ILE A 113 31.91 14.87 2.05
CA ILE A 113 32.46 15.59 0.91
C ILE A 113 33.44 14.63 0.22
N SER A 114 33.30 14.43 -1.09
CA SER A 114 34.15 13.52 -1.86
C SER A 114 35.58 14.08 -1.97
N GLU A 115 35.70 15.33 -2.40
CA GLU A 115 36.97 16.07 -2.48
C GLU A 115 36.77 17.49 -1.94
N LYS A 116 37.78 17.99 -1.21
CA LYS A 116 37.68 19.31 -0.60
C LYS A 116 37.88 20.39 -1.65
N SER A 117 36.94 21.33 -1.73
CA SER A 117 37.00 22.49 -2.62
C SER A 117 36.75 23.78 -1.82
N GLY A 118 36.87 24.93 -2.48
CA GLY A 118 36.64 26.24 -1.86
C GLY A 118 35.21 26.41 -1.35
N ILE A 119 34.24 25.75 -1.98
CA ILE A 119 32.83 25.83 -1.64
C ILE A 119 32.31 24.67 -0.77
N SER A 120 33.10 23.62 -0.54
CA SER A 120 32.62 22.38 0.06
C SER A 120 32.10 22.54 1.50
N ASP A 121 32.80 23.31 2.34
CA ASP A 121 32.42 23.56 3.73
C ASP A 121 31.18 24.46 3.83
N GLN A 122 31.00 25.38 2.88
CA GLN A 122 29.82 26.24 2.77
C GLN A 122 28.61 25.44 2.28
N ALA A 123 28.77 24.62 1.24
CA ALA A 123 27.73 23.72 0.74
C ALA A 123 27.21 22.80 1.85
N LYS A 124 28.11 22.19 2.64
CA LYS A 124 27.73 21.37 3.79
C LYS A 124 26.87 22.13 4.80
N LYS A 125 27.23 23.38 5.13
CA LYS A 125 26.44 24.22 6.05
C LYS A 125 25.07 24.58 5.48
N ILE A 126 24.99 24.85 4.19
CA ILE A 126 23.71 25.14 3.50
C ILE A 126 22.81 23.90 3.57
N ILE A 127 23.35 22.71 3.24
CA ILE A 127 22.61 21.45 3.31
C ILE A 127 22.04 21.22 4.72
N GLN A 128 22.87 21.37 5.76
CA GLN A 128 22.46 21.18 7.16
C GLN A 128 21.32 22.11 7.60
N LYS A 129 21.29 23.35 7.08
CA LYS A 129 20.36 24.36 7.57
C LYS A 129 19.06 24.44 6.77
N GLN A 130 19.12 24.19 5.47
CA GLN A 130 18.02 24.55 4.56
C GLN A 130 17.45 23.36 3.78
N MET A 131 18.22 22.27 3.60
CA MET A 131 17.78 21.18 2.74
C MET A 131 16.55 20.46 3.32
N VAL A 132 16.47 20.29 4.65
CA VAL A 132 15.28 19.73 5.32
C VAL A 132 14.02 20.52 4.98
N GLY A 133 14.09 21.86 5.03
CA GLY A 133 12.96 22.71 4.66
C GLY A 133 12.51 22.48 3.21
N LYS A 134 13.47 22.26 2.29
CA LYS A 134 13.15 21.96 0.90
C LYS A 134 12.51 20.58 0.72
N TYR A 135 12.94 19.59 1.50
CA TYR A 135 12.29 18.28 1.53
C TYR A 135 10.84 18.37 2.00
N VAL A 136 10.57 19.09 3.10
CA VAL A 136 9.20 19.25 3.61
C VAL A 136 8.30 19.93 2.56
N GLU A 137 8.81 20.94 1.86
CA GLU A 137 8.08 21.61 0.77
C GLU A 137 7.76 20.62 -0.36
N THR A 138 8.76 19.91 -0.87
CA THR A 138 8.61 18.99 -2.01
C THR A 138 7.77 17.75 -1.68
N MET A 139 7.83 17.26 -0.43
CA MET A 139 7.11 16.07 0.03
C MET A 139 5.69 16.36 0.53
N SER A 140 5.26 17.62 0.56
CA SER A 140 3.93 18.05 1.04
C SER A 140 2.74 17.28 0.43
N HIS A 141 2.86 16.86 -0.83
CA HIS A 141 1.83 16.08 -1.54
C HIS A 141 2.12 14.58 -1.66
N PHE A 142 3.23 14.08 -1.10
CA PHE A 142 3.65 12.69 -1.24
C PHE A 142 2.58 11.70 -0.75
N VAL A 143 1.99 11.98 0.42
CA VAL A 143 0.90 11.15 0.99
C VAL A 143 -0.31 11.15 0.07
N ASP A 144 -0.74 12.33 -0.39
CA ASP A 144 -1.90 12.47 -1.26
C ASP A 144 -1.70 11.76 -2.61
N ASP A 145 -0.50 11.85 -3.17
CA ASP A 145 -0.16 11.24 -4.45
C ASP A 145 -0.22 9.71 -4.37
N ILE A 146 0.28 9.11 -3.28
CA ILE A 146 0.15 7.66 -3.03
C ILE A 146 -1.30 7.27 -2.76
N MET A 147 -2.03 8.00 -1.93
CA MET A 147 -3.42 7.68 -1.59
C MET A 147 -4.34 7.73 -2.82
N LYS A 148 -4.10 8.66 -3.77
CA LYS A 148 -4.86 8.73 -5.03
C LYS A 148 -4.71 7.47 -5.89
N LEU A 149 -3.56 6.77 -5.85
CA LEU A 149 -3.35 5.54 -6.62
C LEU A 149 -4.25 4.39 -6.16
N GLU A 150 -4.58 4.33 -4.88
CA GLU A 150 -5.48 3.33 -4.29
C GLU A 150 -6.94 3.82 -4.31
N GLY A 151 -7.17 5.12 -4.19
CA GLY A 151 -8.49 5.77 -4.26
C GLY A 151 -9.05 5.95 -5.67
N ASP A 152 -8.45 5.31 -6.69
CA ASP A 152 -8.90 5.38 -8.07
C ASP A 152 -10.33 4.80 -8.22
N PRO A 153 -11.32 5.61 -8.66
CA PRO A 153 -12.70 5.16 -8.82
C PRO A 153 -12.86 3.92 -9.71
N GLU A 154 -11.99 3.76 -10.71
CA GLU A 154 -12.06 2.61 -11.62
C GLU A 154 -11.64 1.32 -10.92
N LYS A 155 -10.57 1.35 -10.13
CA LYS A 155 -10.16 0.21 -9.29
C LYS A 155 -11.23 -0.14 -8.26
N ILE A 156 -11.82 0.87 -7.61
CA ILE A 156 -12.90 0.67 -6.63
C ILE A 156 -14.08 -0.05 -7.29
N LYS A 157 -14.51 0.42 -8.47
CA LYS A 157 -15.61 -0.17 -9.22
C LYS A 157 -15.33 -1.62 -9.62
N GLN A 158 -14.12 -1.92 -10.11
CA GLN A 158 -13.71 -3.28 -10.47
C GLN A 158 -13.77 -4.24 -9.26
N VAL A 159 -13.33 -3.78 -8.09
CA VAL A 159 -13.41 -4.57 -6.84
C VAL A 159 -14.87 -4.80 -6.42
N GLU A 160 -15.74 -3.80 -6.55
CA GLU A 160 -17.17 -3.94 -6.26
C GLU A 160 -17.89 -4.91 -7.22
N GLU A 161 -17.57 -4.86 -8.51
CA GLU A 161 -18.10 -5.78 -9.51
C GLU A 161 -17.63 -7.22 -9.25
N ALA A 162 -16.34 -7.41 -8.94
CA ALA A 162 -15.80 -8.70 -8.54
C ALA A 162 -16.49 -9.26 -7.28
N ARG A 163 -16.80 -8.39 -6.31
CA ARG A 163 -17.58 -8.74 -5.09
C ARG A 163 -18.98 -9.21 -5.41
N LYS A 164 -19.69 -8.55 -6.32
CA LYS A 164 -21.03 -8.99 -6.74
C LYS A 164 -20.97 -10.38 -7.36
N LEU A 165 -20.04 -10.59 -8.28
CA LEU A 165 -19.87 -11.87 -8.96
C LEU A 165 -19.51 -13.01 -8.00
N ASP A 166 -18.62 -12.75 -7.04
CA ASP A 166 -18.24 -13.76 -6.03
C ASP A 166 -19.40 -14.12 -5.12
N ASN A 167 -20.16 -13.13 -4.66
CA ASN A 167 -21.37 -13.35 -3.85
C ASN A 167 -22.43 -14.16 -4.61
N GLU A 168 -22.61 -13.89 -5.91
CA GLU A 168 -23.52 -14.67 -6.77
C GLU A 168 -23.05 -16.13 -6.91
N LYS A 169 -21.75 -16.36 -7.12
CA LYS A 169 -21.18 -17.72 -7.18
C LYS A 169 -21.36 -18.47 -5.85
N ILE A 170 -21.13 -17.80 -4.72
CA ILE A 170 -21.34 -18.38 -3.38
C ILE A 170 -22.82 -18.73 -3.17
N ALA A 171 -23.74 -17.86 -3.60
CA ALA A 171 -25.18 -18.11 -3.50
C ALA A 171 -25.61 -19.33 -4.34
N GLN A 172 -25.15 -19.40 -5.59
CA GLN A 172 -25.40 -20.54 -6.48
C GLN A 172 -24.84 -21.85 -5.91
N ALA A 173 -23.61 -21.82 -5.38
CA ALA A 173 -22.99 -22.99 -4.76
C ALA A 173 -23.72 -23.45 -3.48
N ARG A 174 -24.31 -22.53 -2.71
CA ARG A 174 -25.16 -22.87 -1.56
C ARG A 174 -26.48 -23.49 -1.99
N GLN A 175 -27.09 -22.96 -3.05
CA GLN A 175 -28.33 -23.49 -3.60
C GLN A 175 -28.15 -24.90 -4.15
N SER A 176 -27.13 -25.13 -4.98
CA SER A 176 -26.86 -26.44 -5.56
C SER A 176 -26.54 -27.50 -4.50
N LYS A 177 -25.74 -27.15 -3.48
CA LYS A 177 -25.50 -28.03 -2.32
C LYS A 177 -26.78 -28.29 -1.51
N GLY A 178 -27.69 -27.33 -1.43
CA GLY A 178 -29.00 -27.49 -0.78
C GLY A 178 -29.88 -28.47 -1.53
N GLU A 179 -29.98 -28.33 -2.85
CA GLU A 179 -30.72 -29.23 -3.74
C GLU A 179 -30.15 -30.65 -3.72
N GLU A 180 -28.82 -30.81 -3.69
CA GLU A 180 -28.15 -32.10 -3.57
C GLU A 180 -28.47 -32.78 -2.23
N LYS A 181 -28.42 -32.04 -1.12
CA LYS A 181 -28.79 -32.56 0.20
C LYS A 181 -30.26 -33.00 0.26
N GLU A 182 -31.16 -32.24 -0.35
CA GLU A 182 -32.59 -32.57 -0.39
C GLU A 182 -32.83 -33.85 -1.20
N LYS A 183 -32.17 -34.02 -2.35
CA LYS A 183 -32.25 -35.27 -3.14
C LYS A 183 -31.78 -36.47 -2.34
N ILE A 184 -30.64 -36.36 -1.66
CA ILE A 184 -30.11 -37.44 -0.81
C ILE A 184 -31.11 -37.78 0.31
N PHE A 185 -31.73 -36.77 0.93
CA PHE A 185 -32.73 -36.98 1.98
C PHE A 185 -33.98 -37.69 1.46
N GLN A 186 -34.51 -37.28 0.30
CA GLN A 186 -35.69 -37.92 -0.31
C GLN A 186 -35.39 -39.37 -0.72
N GLU A 187 -34.21 -39.64 -1.29
CA GLU A 187 -33.77 -41.00 -1.60
C GLU A 187 -33.66 -41.88 -0.34
N GLN A 188 -33.13 -41.35 0.76
CA GLN A 188 -33.06 -42.08 2.04
C GLN A 188 -34.46 -42.38 2.61
N ARG A 189 -35.36 -41.39 2.59
CA ARG A 189 -36.75 -41.57 3.04
C ARG A 189 -37.47 -42.63 2.20
N GLN A 190 -37.29 -42.61 0.88
CA GLN A 190 -37.89 -43.59 -0.02
C GLN A 190 -37.37 -45.01 0.26
N LYS A 191 -36.05 -45.16 0.44
CA LYS A 191 -35.43 -46.43 0.83
C LYS A 191 -35.95 -46.93 2.18
N GLU A 192 -36.17 -46.05 3.15
CA GLU A 192 -36.72 -46.42 4.46
C GLU A 192 -38.18 -46.89 4.34
N LEU A 193 -39.00 -46.20 3.53
CA LEU A 193 -40.38 -46.60 3.26
C LEU A 193 -40.46 -47.96 2.56
N GLU A 194 -39.64 -48.18 1.53
CA GLU A 194 -39.55 -49.46 0.83
C GLU A 194 -39.10 -50.59 1.77
N PHE A 195 -38.12 -50.33 2.63
CA PHE A 195 -37.67 -51.28 3.64
C PHE A 195 -38.80 -51.63 4.63
N LYS A 196 -39.56 -50.64 5.11
CA LYS A 196 -40.72 -50.87 5.99
C LYS A 196 -41.82 -51.68 5.32
N MET A 197 -42.16 -51.37 4.07
CA MET A 197 -43.17 -52.13 3.32
C MET A 197 -42.74 -53.58 3.12
N LYS A 198 -41.50 -53.82 2.70
CA LYS A 198 -40.96 -55.17 2.53
C LYS A 198 -40.98 -55.97 3.83
N ASN A 199 -40.67 -55.34 4.96
CA ASN A 199 -40.74 -55.99 6.27
C ASN A 199 -42.19 -56.32 6.68
N MET A 200 -43.16 -55.45 6.40
CA MET A 200 -44.59 -55.74 6.63
C MET A 200 -45.09 -56.89 5.76
N GLU A 201 -44.73 -56.93 4.49
CA GLU A 201 -45.10 -58.04 3.58
C GLU A 201 -44.54 -59.38 4.05
N VAL A 202 -43.29 -59.39 4.53
CA VAL A 202 -42.69 -60.60 5.11
C VAL A 202 -43.47 -61.02 6.35
N GLN A 203 -43.78 -60.12 7.29
CA GLN A 203 -44.54 -60.43 8.50
C GLN A 203 -45.96 -60.94 8.23
N GLN A 204 -46.63 -60.41 7.22
CA GLN A 204 -47.95 -60.89 6.79
C GLN A 204 -47.88 -62.30 6.20
N LYS A 205 -46.81 -62.63 5.45
CA LYS A 205 -46.60 -63.97 4.89
C LYS A 205 -46.22 -65.02 5.95
N THR A 206 -45.60 -64.62 7.06
CA THR A 206 -45.28 -65.55 8.17
C THR A 206 -46.42 -65.77 9.16
N SER A 207 -47.52 -65.00 9.05
CA SER A 207 -48.68 -65.06 9.95
C SER A 207 -49.90 -65.78 9.34
N GLN A 208 -49.76 -66.36 8.13
CA GLN A 208 -50.67 -67.33 7.53
C GLN A 208 -50.06 -68.73 7.62
#